data_AF-A0A3A4UVH7-F1
#
_entry.id   AF-A0A3A4UVH7-F1
#
_cell.length_a   1.000
_cell.length_b   1.000
_cell.length_c   1.000
_cell.angle_alpha   90.00
_cell.angle_beta   90.00
_cell.angle_gamma   90.00
#
_symmetry.space_group_name_H-M   'P 1'
#
loop_
_entity.id
_entity.type
_entity.pdbx_description
1 polymer ?
#
loop_
_entity_poly.entity_id
_entity_poly.type
_entity_poly.pdbx_seq_one_letter_code
_entity_poly.pdbx_strand_id
1 'polypeptide(L)'
;MIASPFFVENLKRLPGVGQSLAPLKAIAYHLAKVLPRGGVVGVVYPKGIAEEILAGVAKERNCRIRCFGASQKLCLQLQREGVLEVREDVPIDVFLTEPDGFGPNGAWVRPNESELLVSLPVVGFGSVLQWSQQTPKSHDLVPLKGVVSEKGVYNSTALLDEEVRATLPWLVS
;
A
#
# COMPACT_ATOMS: atom_id res chain seq x y z
N MET A 1 5.05 12.43 9.72
CA MET A 1 4.26 11.27 9.26
C MET A 1 3.39 11.79 8.12
N ILE A 2 3.63 11.37 6.87
CA ILE A 2 2.80 11.77 5.74
C ILE A 2 1.66 10.76 5.69
N ALA A 3 0.49 11.13 6.22
CA ALA A 3 -0.71 10.32 6.12
C ALA A 3 -1.43 10.61 4.80
N SER A 4 -2.06 9.60 4.21
CA SER A 4 -2.93 9.77 3.04
C SER A 4 -4.01 10.82 3.32
N PRO A 5 -4.23 11.80 2.43
CA PRO A 5 -5.28 12.79 2.62
C PRO A 5 -6.67 12.15 2.63
N PHE A 6 -6.91 11.12 1.80
CA PHE A 6 -8.16 10.34 1.77
C PHE A 6 -8.40 9.64 3.10
N PHE A 7 -7.37 9.00 3.64
CA PHE A 7 -7.46 8.32 4.92
C PHE A 7 -7.90 9.28 6.03
N VAL A 8 -7.28 10.45 6.13
CA VAL A 8 -7.59 11.45 7.15
C VAL A 8 -9.00 12.02 6.99
N GLU A 9 -9.43 12.26 5.76
CA GLU A 9 -10.78 12.77 5.46
C GLU A 9 -11.86 11.74 5.82
N ASN A 10 -11.68 10.49 5.37
CA ASN A 10 -12.64 9.42 5.60
C ASN A 10 -12.69 8.97 7.07
N LEU A 11 -11.57 9.06 7.80
CA LEU A 11 -11.56 8.79 9.25
C LEU A 11 -12.52 9.70 10.01
N LYS A 12 -12.66 10.97 9.61
CA LYS A 12 -13.60 11.93 10.25
C LYS A 12 -15.07 11.57 10.02
N ARG A 13 -15.37 10.80 8.98
CA ARG A 13 -16.73 10.38 8.59
C ARG A 13 -17.15 9.06 9.22
N LEU A 14 -16.24 8.37 9.93
CA LEU A 14 -16.55 7.11 10.58
C LEU A 14 -17.61 7.32 11.69
N PRO A 15 -18.73 6.59 11.68
CA PRO A 15 -19.64 6.57 12.82
C PRO A 15 -18.87 6.02 14.03
N GLY A 16 -19.07 6.63 15.21
CA GLY A 16 -18.31 6.42 16.46
C GLY A 16 -18.42 5.03 17.10
N VAL A 17 -18.30 3.97 16.30
CA VAL A 17 -18.27 2.57 16.69
C VAL A 17 -16.81 2.20 16.91
N GLY A 18 -16.47 1.80 18.14
CA GLY A 18 -15.11 1.43 18.53
C GLY A 18 -14.48 0.45 17.55
N GLN A 19 -13.56 0.94 16.72
CA GLN A 19 -12.79 0.09 15.83
C GLN A 19 -11.65 -0.51 16.64
N SER A 20 -11.83 -1.79 16.95
CA SER A 20 -10.79 -2.73 17.34
C SER A 20 -9.49 -2.45 16.59
N LEU A 21 -8.41 -2.33 17.36
CA LEU A 21 -7.01 -2.35 16.93
C LEU A 21 -6.72 -3.51 15.97
N ALA A 22 -6.91 -3.35 14.66
CA ALA A 22 -6.29 -4.26 13.70
C ALA A 22 -6.14 -3.86 12.22
N PRO A 23 -6.58 -2.71 11.64
CA PRO A 23 -6.43 -2.50 10.18
C PRO A 23 -5.01 -2.73 9.67
N LEU A 24 -4.00 -2.22 10.39
CA LEU A 24 -2.58 -2.48 10.07
C LEU A 24 -2.19 -3.96 10.19
N LYS A 25 -2.69 -4.67 11.21
CA LYS A 25 -2.43 -6.12 11.38
C LYS A 25 -3.08 -6.93 10.26
N ALA A 26 -4.29 -6.57 9.84
CA ALA A 26 -5.01 -7.23 8.76
C ALA A 26 -4.31 -6.97 7.41
N ILE A 27 -3.91 -5.73 7.14
CA ILE A 27 -3.09 -5.39 5.96
C ILE A 27 -1.79 -6.18 5.99
N ALA A 28 -1.07 -6.23 7.12
CA ALA A 28 0.17 -6.99 7.26
C ALA A 28 -0.04 -8.49 6.97
N TYR A 29 -1.09 -9.08 7.53
CA TYR A 29 -1.47 -10.47 7.31
C TYR A 29 -1.78 -10.76 5.83
N HIS A 30 -2.51 -9.89 5.15
CA HIS A 30 -2.80 -10.05 3.72
C HIS A 30 -1.58 -9.80 2.85
N LEU A 31 -0.73 -8.84 3.22
CA LEU A 31 0.52 -8.54 2.52
C LEU A 31 1.46 -9.75 2.56
N ALA A 32 1.56 -10.43 3.71
CA ALA A 32 2.34 -11.66 3.86
C ALA A 32 1.93 -12.77 2.88
N LYS A 33 0.66 -12.81 2.43
CA LYS A 33 0.19 -13.80 1.44
C LYS A 33 0.69 -13.50 0.02
N VAL A 34 0.95 -12.22 -0.28
CA VAL A 34 1.39 -11.76 -1.61
C VAL A 34 2.92 -11.78 -1.72
N LEU A 35 3.64 -11.56 -0.61
CA LEU A 35 5.10 -11.50 -0.64
C LEU A 35 5.74 -12.88 -0.90
N PRO A 36 6.79 -12.94 -1.74
CA PRO A 36 7.57 -14.16 -1.95
C PRO A 36 8.29 -14.57 -0.67
N ARG A 37 8.50 -15.87 -0.49
CA ARG A 37 9.33 -16.38 0.61
C ARG A 37 10.79 -16.41 0.16
N GLY A 38 11.71 -15.77 0.89
CA GLY A 38 13.13 -15.76 0.53
C GLY A 38 13.55 -14.74 -0.55
N GLY A 39 12.60 -14.06 -1.19
CA GLY A 39 12.82 -13.19 -2.34
C GLY A 39 13.18 -11.74 -2.02
N VAL A 40 13.20 -10.89 -3.05
CA VAL A 40 13.36 -9.43 -2.94
C VAL A 40 12.09 -8.72 -3.39
N VAL A 41 11.59 -7.84 -2.53
CA VAL A 41 10.41 -7.02 -2.75
C VAL A 41 10.85 -5.58 -2.99
N GLY A 42 10.52 -5.03 -4.16
CA GLY A 42 10.71 -3.63 -4.46
C GLY A 42 9.55 -2.82 -3.92
N VAL A 43 9.81 -1.84 -3.05
CA VAL A 43 8.76 -0.98 -2.50
C VAL A 43 8.99 0.45 -2.96
N VAL A 44 8.03 0.97 -3.71
CA VAL A 44 8.11 2.21 -4.46
C VAL A 44 7.25 3.28 -3.78
N TYR A 45 7.90 4.36 -3.36
CA TYR A 45 7.36 5.44 -2.54
C TYR A 45 6.57 4.96 -1.31
N PRO A 46 7.18 4.16 -0.41
CA PRO A 46 6.53 3.73 0.83
C PRO A 46 6.19 4.93 1.73
N LYS A 47 5.04 4.85 2.43
CA LYS A 47 4.53 5.92 3.30
C LYS A 47 4.23 5.32 4.69
N GLY A 48 3.25 5.90 5.40
CA GLY A 48 3.00 5.63 6.81
C GLY A 48 2.71 4.17 7.12
N ILE A 49 1.89 3.50 6.33
CA ILE A 49 1.53 2.08 6.56
C ILE A 49 2.77 1.21 6.39
N ALA A 50 3.57 1.44 5.35
CA ALA A 50 4.81 0.73 5.10
C ALA A 50 5.80 0.88 6.26
N GLU A 51 5.94 2.08 6.82
CA GLU A 51 6.82 2.33 7.98
C GLU A 51 6.46 1.45 9.19
N GLU A 52 5.17 1.21 9.41
CA GLU A 52 4.69 0.45 10.56
C GLU A 52 4.81 -1.07 10.37
N ILE A 53 4.52 -1.59 9.18
CA ILE A 53 4.33 -3.05 9.00
C ILE A 53 5.43 -3.75 8.20
N LEU A 54 6.14 -3.05 7.32
CA LEU A 54 6.91 -3.68 6.25
C LEU A 54 8.07 -4.53 6.79
N ALA A 55 8.78 -4.05 7.81
CA ALA A 55 9.89 -4.78 8.42
C ALA A 55 9.43 -6.11 9.05
N GLY A 56 8.30 -6.10 9.75
CA GLY A 56 7.74 -7.30 10.38
C GLY A 56 7.30 -8.33 9.36
N VAL A 57 6.56 -7.89 8.32
CA VAL A 57 6.11 -8.78 7.24
C VAL A 57 7.31 -9.36 6.48
N ALA A 58 8.33 -8.55 6.20
CA ALA A 58 9.54 -9.01 5.51
C ALA A 58 10.27 -10.11 6.28
N LYS A 59 10.40 -9.95 7.61
CA LYS A 59 10.98 -10.98 8.49
C LYS A 59 10.18 -12.27 8.49
N GLU A 60 8.85 -12.17 8.65
CA GLU A 60 7.96 -13.34 8.64
C GLU A 60 8.13 -14.16 7.35
N ARG A 61 8.26 -13.46 6.22
CA ARG A 61 8.42 -14.06 4.90
C ARG A 61 9.86 -14.38 4.54
N ASN A 62 10.81 -14.04 5.41
CA ASN A 62 12.24 -14.15 5.15
C ASN A 62 12.62 -13.50 3.81
N CYS A 63 11.99 -12.39 3.43
CA CYS A 63 12.30 -11.66 2.20
C CYS A 63 13.07 -10.39 2.52
N ARG A 64 13.74 -9.84 1.51
CA ARG A 64 14.42 -8.55 1.62
C ARG A 64 13.66 -7.46 0.87
N ILE A 65 13.84 -6.22 1.31
CA ILE A 65 13.13 -5.04 0.81
C ILE A 65 14.14 -4.13 0.11
N ARG A 66 13.90 -3.83 -1.17
CA ARG A 66 14.58 -2.73 -1.86
C ARG A 66 13.65 -1.53 -1.92
N CYS A 67 14.10 -0.40 -1.40
CA CYS A 67 13.31 0.82 -1.35
C CYS A 67 13.60 1.75 -2.53
N PHE A 68 12.56 2.33 -3.11
CA PHE A 68 12.64 3.41 -4.10
C PHE A 68 11.88 4.63 -3.56
N GLY A 69 12.56 5.75 -3.34
CA GLY A 69 11.92 6.96 -2.80
C GLY A 69 11.41 6.83 -1.36
N ALA A 70 12.02 5.97 -0.54
CA ALA A 70 11.65 5.79 0.87
C ALA A 70 12.26 6.86 1.79
N SER A 71 11.63 7.09 2.93
CA SER A 71 12.19 7.94 3.99
C SER A 71 13.47 7.31 4.56
N GLN A 72 14.42 8.15 4.98
CA GLN A 72 15.64 7.68 5.64
C GLN A 72 15.32 6.87 6.91
N LYS A 73 14.26 7.25 7.62
CA LYS A 73 13.76 6.53 8.80
C LYS A 73 13.42 5.08 8.46
N LEU A 74 12.66 4.85 7.39
CA LEU A 74 12.30 3.50 6.95
C LEU A 74 13.53 2.69 6.55
N CYS A 75 14.43 3.27 5.76
CA CYS A 75 15.65 2.57 5.34
C CYS A 75 16.49 2.14 6.55
N LEU A 76 16.68 3.01 7.55
CA LEU A 76 17.41 2.68 8.77
C LEU A 76 16.70 1.59 9.58
N GLN A 77 15.38 1.62 9.65
CA GLN A 77 14.59 0.57 10.31
C GLN A 77 14.80 -0.78 9.60
N LEU A 78 14.60 -0.85 8.29
CA LEU A 78 14.80 -2.09 7.51
C LEU A 78 16.24 -2.62 7.62
N GLN A 79 17.24 -1.72 7.67
CA GLN A 79 18.63 -2.10 7.86
C GLN A 79 18.88 -2.70 9.25
N ARG A 80 18.40 -2.06 10.32
CA ARG A 80 18.51 -2.59 11.70
C ARG A 80 17.84 -3.95 11.85
N GLU A 81 16.73 -4.13 11.15
CA GLU A 81 15.96 -5.37 11.15
C GLU A 81 16.56 -6.45 10.22
N GLY A 82 17.65 -6.14 9.50
CA GLY A 82 18.38 -7.09 8.64
C GLY A 82 17.65 -7.46 7.36
N VAL A 83 16.62 -6.70 6.97
CA VAL A 83 15.76 -7.00 5.81
C VAL A 83 15.98 -6.04 4.63
N LEU A 84 16.81 -5.00 4.76
CA LEU A 84 17.12 -4.11 3.64
C LEU A 84 18.00 -4.80 2.59
N GLU A 85 17.62 -4.69 1.31
CA GLU A 85 18.47 -4.99 0.16
C GLU A 85 19.02 -3.68 -0.42
N VAL A 86 20.35 -3.60 -0.50
CA VAL A 86 21.10 -2.44 -1.01
C VAL A 86 21.79 -2.72 -2.34
N ARG A 87 21.98 -3.99 -2.69
CA ARG A 87 22.58 -4.38 -3.97
C ARG A 87 21.60 -4.13 -5.09
N GLU A 88 22.02 -3.54 -6.20
CA GLU A 88 21.13 -3.20 -7.33
C GLU A 88 20.96 -4.34 -8.33
N ASP A 89 21.94 -5.24 -8.40
CA ASP A 89 22.01 -6.37 -9.35
C ASP A 89 21.07 -7.53 -8.98
N VAL A 90 20.55 -7.56 -7.76
CA VAL A 90 19.61 -8.61 -7.34
C VAL A 90 18.22 -8.33 -7.97
N PRO A 91 17.61 -9.30 -8.66
CA PRO A 91 16.30 -9.10 -9.28
C PRO A 91 15.21 -8.88 -8.22
N ILE A 92 14.17 -8.12 -8.60
CA ILE A 92 12.99 -7.88 -7.79
C ILE A 92 11.88 -8.83 -8.23
N ASP A 93 11.31 -9.58 -7.28
CA ASP A 93 10.26 -10.56 -7.54
C ASP A 93 8.87 -9.92 -7.59
N VAL A 94 8.64 -8.91 -6.75
CA VAL A 94 7.35 -8.18 -6.70
C VAL A 94 7.58 -6.70 -6.41
N PHE A 95 6.80 -5.85 -7.07
CA PHE A 95 6.77 -4.41 -6.82
C PHE A 95 5.53 -4.05 -6.02
N LEU A 96 5.72 -3.29 -4.95
CA LEU A 96 4.66 -2.75 -4.12
C LEU A 96 4.66 -1.22 -4.13
N THR A 97 3.50 -0.62 -3.90
CA THR A 97 3.39 0.81 -3.59
C THR A 97 2.30 1.07 -2.54
N GLU A 98 2.50 2.09 -1.72
CA GLU A 98 1.47 2.64 -0.83
C GLU A 98 0.94 3.93 -1.47
N PRO A 99 -0.17 3.87 -2.22
CA PRO A 99 -0.67 5.04 -2.91
C PRO A 99 -1.28 6.03 -1.92
N ASP A 100 -1.46 7.28 -2.35
CA ASP A 100 -2.22 8.23 -1.54
C ASP A 100 -3.68 7.80 -1.47
N GLY A 101 -4.27 7.32 -2.58
CA GLY A 101 -5.62 6.79 -2.61
C GLY A 101 -5.87 5.66 -3.61
N PHE A 102 -7.03 5.05 -3.51
CA PHE A 102 -7.54 4.06 -4.47
C PHE A 102 -8.80 4.58 -5.13
N GLY A 103 -8.97 4.25 -6.41
CA GLY A 103 -10.21 4.45 -7.14
C GLY A 103 -10.52 3.29 -8.06
N PRO A 104 -11.65 3.35 -8.79
CA PRO A 104 -12.13 2.25 -9.64
C PRO A 104 -11.09 1.75 -10.64
N ASN A 105 -10.24 2.67 -11.14
CA ASN A 105 -9.31 2.40 -12.24
C ASN A 105 -7.84 2.25 -11.80
N GLY A 106 -7.54 2.28 -10.50
CA GLY A 106 -6.14 2.18 -10.04
C GLY A 106 -5.84 2.88 -8.74
N ALA A 107 -4.56 3.20 -8.56
CA ALA A 107 -4.03 4.01 -7.48
C ALA A 107 -3.94 5.48 -7.89
N TRP A 108 -4.13 6.37 -6.92
CA TRP A 108 -3.75 7.76 -7.05
C TRP A 108 -2.47 8.04 -6.29
N VAL A 109 -1.53 8.65 -7.00
CA VAL A 109 -0.20 8.98 -6.50
C VAL A 109 0.16 10.40 -6.90
N ARG A 110 1.18 10.98 -6.28
CA ARG A 110 1.62 12.31 -6.68
C ARG A 110 2.28 12.26 -8.06
N PRO A 111 2.28 13.36 -8.83
CA PRO A 111 2.90 13.36 -10.15
C PRO A 111 4.38 12.99 -10.17
N ASN A 112 5.12 13.30 -9.10
CA ASN A 112 6.53 12.90 -8.98
C ASN A 112 6.74 11.42 -8.62
N GLU A 113 5.67 10.68 -8.33
CA GLU A 113 5.69 9.24 -8.02
C GLU A 113 5.28 8.40 -9.25
N SER A 114 4.53 8.98 -10.19
CA SER A 114 3.85 8.25 -11.27
C SER A 114 4.82 7.69 -12.31
N GLU A 115 5.88 8.43 -12.69
CA GLU A 115 6.80 8.05 -13.77
C GLU A 115 7.39 6.64 -13.60
N LEU A 116 7.89 6.33 -12.40
CA LEU A 116 8.43 5.00 -12.11
C LEU A 116 7.30 3.95 -12.04
N LEU A 117 6.19 4.29 -11.39
CA LEU A 117 5.10 3.36 -11.13
C LEU A 117 4.38 2.89 -12.39
N VAL A 118 4.16 3.76 -13.38
CA VAL A 118 3.46 3.39 -14.64
C VAL A 118 4.23 2.36 -15.48
N SER A 119 5.54 2.26 -15.29
CA SER A 119 6.40 1.30 -16.00
C SER A 119 6.47 -0.07 -15.32
N LEU A 120 5.91 -0.21 -14.11
CA LEU A 120 6.09 -1.38 -13.26
C LEU A 120 4.79 -2.17 -13.06
N PRO A 121 4.87 -3.51 -12.95
CA PRO A 121 3.74 -4.36 -12.61
C PRO A 121 3.44 -4.31 -11.09
N VAL A 122 3.00 -3.15 -10.60
CA VAL A 122 2.91 -2.87 -9.15
C VAL A 122 1.61 -3.34 -8.51
N VAL A 123 1.71 -3.84 -7.27
CA VAL A 123 0.57 -4.11 -6.38
C VAL A 123 0.44 -2.97 -5.37
N GLY A 124 -0.72 -2.35 -5.30
CA GLY A 124 -1.00 -1.33 -4.28
C GLY A 124 -1.35 -1.97 -2.94
N PHE A 125 -0.95 -1.36 -1.82
CA PHE A 125 -1.45 -1.77 -0.52
C PHE A 125 -1.81 -0.56 0.33
N GLY A 126 -2.85 -0.69 1.16
CA GLY A 126 -3.35 0.40 1.97
C GLY A 126 -4.70 0.09 2.62
N SER A 127 -5.28 1.08 3.27
CA SER A 127 -6.61 0.94 3.89
C SER A 127 -7.72 1.18 2.86
N VAL A 128 -8.86 0.50 3.03
CA VAL A 128 -10.09 0.81 2.29
C VAL A 128 -10.57 2.25 2.53
N LEU A 129 -10.16 2.88 3.63
CA LEU A 129 -10.42 4.30 3.89
C LEU A 129 -9.65 5.24 2.97
N GLN A 130 -8.72 4.73 2.16
CA GLN A 130 -8.06 5.50 1.11
C GLN A 130 -8.87 5.50 -0.20
N TRP A 131 -10.02 4.83 -0.23
CA TRP A 131 -10.90 4.81 -1.40
C TRP A 131 -11.61 6.15 -1.63
N SER A 132 -11.77 6.52 -2.91
CA SER A 132 -12.74 7.54 -3.33
C SER A 132 -13.24 7.24 -4.76
N GLN A 133 -14.35 7.85 -5.15
CA GLN A 133 -14.86 7.84 -6.53
C GLN A 133 -14.30 9.00 -7.35
N GLN A 134 -13.80 10.06 -6.70
CA GLN A 134 -13.36 11.28 -7.37
C GLN A 134 -11.84 11.30 -7.50
N THR A 135 -11.36 11.29 -8.75
CA THR A 135 -9.94 11.48 -9.03
C THR A 135 -9.51 12.89 -8.59
N PRO A 136 -8.50 13.00 -7.73
CA PRO A 136 -8.00 14.30 -7.27
C PRO A 136 -7.25 15.00 -8.39
N LYS A 137 -7.45 16.32 -8.55
CA LYS A 137 -6.73 17.12 -9.56
C LYS A 137 -5.21 17.16 -9.36
N SER A 138 -4.76 16.89 -8.15
CA SER A 138 -3.35 16.94 -7.75
C SER A 138 -2.63 15.59 -7.86
N HIS A 139 -3.30 14.55 -8.38
CA HIS A 139 -2.77 13.20 -8.41
C HIS A 139 -2.88 12.61 -9.82
N ASP A 140 -1.91 11.76 -10.15
CA ASP A 140 -1.94 10.93 -11.34
C ASP A 140 -2.58 9.58 -11.03
N LEU A 141 -3.18 8.97 -12.05
CA LEU A 141 -3.72 7.61 -11.98
C LEU A 141 -2.65 6.60 -12.43
N VAL A 142 -2.40 5.60 -11.59
CA VAL A 142 -1.51 4.47 -11.89
C VAL A 142 -2.33 3.18 -11.91
N PRO A 143 -2.31 2.41 -13.01
CA PRO A 143 -2.95 1.10 -13.05
C PRO A 143 -2.22 0.12 -12.13
N LEU A 144 -2.98 -0.67 -11.37
CA LEU A 144 -2.44 -1.67 -10.45
C LEU A 144 -2.67 -3.08 -10.97
N LYS A 145 -1.73 -3.99 -10.72
CA LYS A 145 -1.92 -5.44 -10.92
C LYS A 145 -2.78 -6.10 -9.85
N GLY A 146 -2.96 -5.42 -8.72
CA GLY A 146 -3.72 -5.91 -7.59
C GLY A 146 -3.69 -4.93 -6.43
N VAL A 147 -4.52 -5.19 -5.43
CA VAL A 147 -4.61 -4.39 -4.20
C VAL A 147 -4.62 -5.31 -2.99
N VAL A 148 -3.89 -4.90 -1.95
CA VAL A 148 -3.94 -5.51 -0.62
C VAL A 148 -4.54 -4.50 0.36
N SER A 149 -5.58 -4.90 1.08
CA SER A 149 -6.19 -4.06 2.12
C SER A 149 -6.47 -4.86 3.39
N GLU A 150 -7.00 -4.19 4.41
CA GLU A 150 -7.50 -4.85 5.62
C GLU A 150 -8.67 -5.80 5.34
N LYS A 151 -9.32 -5.68 4.18
CA LYS A 151 -10.43 -6.56 3.76
C LYS A 151 -9.98 -7.78 2.98
N GLY A 152 -8.84 -7.73 2.29
CA GLY A 152 -8.39 -8.88 1.51
C GLY A 152 -7.26 -8.58 0.53
N VAL A 153 -7.04 -9.55 -0.38
CA VAL A 153 -6.15 -9.44 -1.54
C VAL A 153 -7.02 -9.52 -2.79
N TYR A 154 -6.87 -8.53 -3.66
CA TYR A 154 -7.68 -8.37 -4.87
C TYR A 154 -6.76 -8.30 -6.07
N ASN A 155 -7.12 -8.97 -7.17
CA ASN A 155 -6.39 -8.92 -8.43
C ASN A 155 -6.75 -7.70 -9.29
N SER A 156 -7.67 -6.85 -8.83
CA SER A 156 -8.07 -5.61 -9.48
C SER A 156 -8.67 -4.64 -8.45
N THR A 157 -8.67 -3.35 -8.78
CA THR A 157 -9.36 -2.31 -7.99
C THR A 157 -10.89 -2.40 -8.09
N ALA A 158 -11.43 -3.03 -9.14
CA ALA A 158 -12.87 -3.21 -9.30
C ALA A 158 -13.46 -4.12 -8.21
N LEU A 159 -12.78 -5.22 -7.87
CA LEU A 159 -13.23 -6.09 -6.77
C LEU A 159 -13.12 -5.40 -5.40
N LEU A 160 -12.17 -4.48 -5.25
CA LEU A 160 -12.11 -3.63 -4.06
C LEU A 160 -13.30 -2.65 -4.02
N ASP A 161 -13.69 -2.04 -5.15
CA ASP A 161 -14.88 -1.18 -5.23
C ASP A 161 -16.13 -1.95 -4.77
N GLU A 162 -16.34 -3.18 -5.24
CA GLU A 162 -17.46 -4.03 -4.83
C GLU A 162 -17.50 -4.25 -3.31
N GLU A 163 -16.36 -4.56 -2.70
CA GLU A 163 -16.25 -4.73 -1.23
C GLU A 163 -16.49 -3.42 -0.48
N VAL A 164 -15.99 -2.29 -0.99
CA VAL A 164 -16.20 -0.96 -0.39
C VAL A 164 -17.67 -0.58 -0.48
N ARG A 165 -18.34 -0.81 -1.62
CA ARG A 165 -19.79 -0.58 -1.76
C ARG A 165 -20.59 -1.42 -0.77
N ALA A 166 -20.21 -2.68 -0.57
CA ALA A 166 -20.90 -3.60 0.32
C ALA A 166 -20.73 -3.24 1.81
N THR A 167 -19.53 -2.80 2.21
CA THR A 167 -19.19 -2.63 3.63
C THR A 167 -19.15 -1.19 4.11
N LEU A 168 -18.92 -0.23 3.21
CA LEU A 168 -18.80 1.20 3.47
C LEU A 168 -19.49 2.01 2.36
N PRO A 169 -20.81 1.84 2.14
CA PRO A 169 -21.52 2.44 1.01
C PRO A 169 -21.44 3.98 0.96
N TRP A 170 -21.22 4.63 2.10
CA TRP A 170 -21.05 6.09 2.17
C TRP A 170 -19.73 6.60 1.55
N LEU A 171 -18.74 5.72 1.30
CA LEU A 171 -17.50 6.05 0.59
C LEU A 171 -17.67 6.14 -0.93
N VAL A 172 -18.77 5.59 -1.46
CA VAL A 172 -19.05 5.55 -2.90
C VAL A 172 -20.25 6.40 -3.30
N SER A 173 -20.90 7.04 -2.33
CA SER A 173 -22.06 7.91 -2.49
C SER A 173 -21.65 9.35 -2.74
#